data_AF-A0A957CR43-F1
#
_entry.id   AF-A0A957CR43-F1
#
_cell.length_a   1.000
_cell.length_b   1.000
_cell.length_c   1.000
_cell.angle_alpha   90.00
_cell.angle_beta   90.00
_cell.angle_gamma   90.00
#
_symmetry.space_group_name_H-M   'P 1'
#
loop_
_entity.id
_entity.type
_entity.pdbx_description
1 polymer ?
#
loop_
_entity_poly.entity_id
_entity_poly.type
_entity_poly.pdbx_seq_one_letter_code
_entity_poly.pdbx_strand_id
1 'polypeptide(L)' 'MESWKTVERRTILDHSKFLRVEEHVVALPNGRIIDDWPWVVTPDYVNVVVVTESGKFLFFRQTKYGIDGTSLA' A
#
# COMPACT_ATOMS: atom_id res chain seq x y z
N MET A 1 -1.98 14.92 17.42
CA MET A 1 -2.51 13.55 17.32
C MET A 1 -1.32 12.64 17.44
N GLU A 2 -1.29 11.76 18.43
CA GLU A 2 -0.19 10.78 18.54
C GLU A 2 -0.34 9.73 17.44
N SER A 3 0.78 9.30 16.87
CA SER A 3 0.81 8.28 15.82
C SER A 3 0.69 6.89 16.44
N TRP A 4 0.17 5.95 15.66
CA TRP A 4 0.23 4.53 16.01
C TRP A 4 1.70 4.07 16.00
N LYS A 5 2.02 3.03 16.77
CA LYS A 5 3.38 2.50 16.89
C LYS A 5 3.40 1.00 16.60
N THR A 6 4.27 0.57 15.70
CA THR A 6 4.62 -0.86 15.58
C THR A 6 5.48 -1.25 16.77
N VAL A 7 5.01 -2.22 17.55
CA VAL A 7 5.71 -2.79 18.71
C VAL A 7 6.60 -3.94 18.28
N GLU A 8 6.06 -4.82 17.44
CA GLU A 8 6.73 -5.99 16.90
C GLU A 8 6.30 -6.20 15.45
N ARG A 9 7.17 -6.83 14.65
CA ARG A 9 6.82 -7.34 13.33
C ARG A 9 7.57 -8.62 13.04
N ARG A 10 6.93 -9.53 12.30
CA ARG A 10 7.54 -10.76 11.76
C ARG A 10 7.07 -11.01 10.34
N THR A 11 7.95 -11.57 9.51
CA THR A 11 7.55 -12.03 8.16
C THR A 11 6.75 -13.31 8.28
N ILE A 12 5.55 -13.34 7.69
CA ILE A 12 4.69 -14.53 7.65
C ILE A 12 4.63 -15.17 6.26
N LEU A 13 5.02 -14.43 5.22
CA LEU A 13 5.17 -14.95 3.87
C LEU A 13 6.30 -14.19 3.15
N ASP A 14 7.24 -14.93 2.58
CA ASP A 14 8.24 -14.41 1.65
C ASP A 14 8.22 -15.29 0.41
N HIS A 15 7.59 -14.79 -0.66
CA HIS A 15 7.33 -15.57 -1.85
C HIS A 15 7.80 -14.84 -3.09
N SER A 16 8.97 -15.25 -3.59
CA SER A 16 9.66 -14.67 -4.74
C SER A 16 9.99 -13.18 -4.56
N LYS A 17 10.46 -12.53 -5.62
CA LYS A 17 10.74 -11.09 -5.62
C LYS A 17 9.50 -10.20 -5.59
N PHE A 18 8.28 -10.76 -5.68
CA PHE A 18 7.05 -10.00 -5.88
C PHE A 18 6.16 -9.90 -4.64
N LEU A 19 6.36 -10.72 -3.61
CA LEU A 19 5.46 -10.75 -2.46
C LEU A 19 6.21 -11.00 -1.15
N ARG A 20 6.07 -10.05 -0.23
CA ARG A 20 6.37 -10.24 1.19
C ARG A 20 5.20 -9.74 2.02
N VAL A 21 4.79 -10.54 3.00
CA VAL A 21 3.74 -10.21 3.97
C VAL A 21 4.32 -10.32 5.37
N GLU A 22 4.10 -9.27 6.15
CA GLU A 22 4.44 -9.20 7.56
C GLU A 22 3.17 -9.26 8.41
N GLU A 23 3.33 -9.70 9.64
CA GLU A 23 2.35 -9.58 10.71
C GLU A 23 2.95 -8.70 11.80
N HIS A 24 2.21 -7.68 12.21
CA HIS A 24 2.64 -6.68 13.17
C HIS A 24 1.83 -6.75 14.46
N VAL A 25 2.44 -6.33 15.55
CA VAL A 25 1.75 -5.90 16.78
C VAL A 25 1.76 -4.38 16.79
N VAL A 26 0.59 -3.74 16.83
CA VAL A 26 0.45 -2.28 16.78
C VAL A 26 -0.19 -1.72 18.05
N ALA A 27 0.39 -0.65 18.58
CA ALA A 27 -0.13 0.10 19.71
C ALA A 27 -0.82 1.39 19.22
N LEU A 28 -2.06 1.58 19.67
CA LEU A 28 -2.84 2.78 19.42
C LEU A 28 -2.51 3.85 20.47
N PRO A 29 -2.78 5.14 20.18
CA PRO A 29 -2.57 6.24 21.14
C PRO A 29 -3.27 6.08 22.49
N ASN A 30 -4.37 5.32 22.55
CA ASN A 30 -5.10 5.08 23.80
C ASN A 30 -4.57 3.88 24.60
N GLY A 31 -3.42 3.31 24.24
CA GLY A 31 -2.82 2.15 24.91
C GLY A 31 -3.38 0.80 24.48
N ARG A 32 -4.37 0.75 23.57
CA ARG A 32 -4.85 -0.52 23.01
C ARG A 32 -3.77 -1.15 22.15
N ILE A 33 -3.55 -2.45 22.33
CA ILE A 33 -2.74 -3.29 21.45
C ILE A 33 -3.65 -4.03 20.48
N ILE A 34 -3.23 -4.12 19.22
CA ILE A 34 -3.81 -5.00 18.22
C ILE A 34 -2.71 -5.95 17.77
N ASP A 35 -2.91 -7.23 18.05
CA ASP A 35 -2.08 -8.32 17.56
C ASP A 35 -2.52 -8.76 16.16
N ASP A 36 -1.70 -9.55 15.49
CA ASP A 36 -1.97 -10.16 14.19
C ASP A 36 -2.34 -9.17 13.06
N TRP A 37 -1.76 -7.96 13.05
CA TRP A 37 -2.03 -6.94 12.03
C TRP A 37 -1.33 -7.28 10.70
N PRO A 38 -2.04 -7.62 9.61
CA PRO A 38 -1.41 -8.01 8.37
C PRO A 38 -0.87 -6.79 7.60
N TRP A 39 0.31 -6.94 7.01
CA TRP A 39 0.99 -5.88 6.27
C TRP A 39 1.61 -6.41 4.98
N VAL A 40 1.17 -5.90 3.83
CA VAL A 40 1.78 -6.22 2.53
C VAL A 40 2.91 -5.25 2.27
N VAL A 41 4.14 -5.76 2.11
CA VAL A 41 5.31 -4.93 1.78
C VAL A 41 5.26 -4.60 0.29
N THR A 42 4.98 -3.34 -0.03
CA THR A 42 5.02 -2.81 -1.40
C THR A 42 6.27 -1.95 -1.60
N PRO A 43 6.81 -1.86 -2.83
CA PRO A 43 7.85 -0.87 -3.13
C PRO A 43 7.32 0.56 -2.98
N ASP A 44 8.22 1.51 -2.82
CA ASP A 44 7.88 2.93 -2.91
C ASP A 44 7.43 3.28 -4.33
N TYR A 45 6.40 4.12 -4.46
CA TYR A 45 5.88 4.59 -5.74
C TYR A 45 5.50 6.07 -5.69
N VAL A 46 5.55 6.71 -6.86
CA VAL A 46 5.09 8.09 -7.06
C VAL A 46 3.87 8.07 -7.97
N ASN A 47 2.81 8.76 -7.56
CA ASN A 47 1.68 9.07 -8.42
C ASN A 47 1.75 10.54 -8.82
N VAL A 48 1.59 10.83 -10.11
CA VAL A 48 1.60 12.19 -10.65
C VAL A 48 0.26 12.46 -11.29
N VAL A 49 -0.41 13.52 -10.84
CA VAL A 49 -1.62 14.03 -11.49
C VAL A 49 -1.20 15.13 -12.46
N VAL A 50 -1.39 14.89 -13.75
CA VAL A 50 -1.03 15.85 -14.80
C VAL A 50 -2.27 16.63 -15.21
N VAL A 51 -2.19 17.96 -15.12
CA VAL A 51 -3.26 18.89 -15.53
C VAL A 51 -2.72 19.81 -16.61
N THR A 52 -3.42 19.89 -17.74
CA THR A 52 -3.09 20.82 -18.84
C THR A 52 -3.44 22.26 -18.46
N GLU A 53 -2.88 23.23 -19.19
CA GLU A 53 -3.26 24.65 -19.04
C GLU A 53 -4.75 24.91 -19.26
N SER A 54 -5.41 24.07 -20.07
CA SER A 54 -6.86 24.08 -20.30
C SER A 54 -7.68 23.33 -19.25
N GLY A 55 -7.05 22.89 -18.15
CA GLY A 55 -7.72 22.20 -17.04
C GLY A 55 -8.16 20.76 -17.34
N LYS A 56 -7.50 20.08 -18.28
CA LYS A 56 -7.77 18.66 -18.60
C LYS A 56 -6.78 17.75 -17.88
N PHE A 57 -7.25 16.58 -17.48
CA PHE A 57 -6.42 15.54 -16.88
C PHE A 57 -5.88 14.59 -17.96
N LEU A 58 -4.59 14.27 -17.86
CA LEU A 58 -3.99 13.21 -18.68
C LEU A 58 -4.16 11.86 -17.99
N PHE A 59 -4.62 10.86 -18.75
CA PHE A 59 -4.74 9.47 -18.31
C PHE A 59 -4.06 8.54 -19.32
N PHE A 60 -3.54 7.42 -18.82
CA PHE A 60 -3.03 6.32 -19.64
C PHE A 60 -4.02 5.16 -19.63
N ARG A 61 -4.20 4.53 -20.80
CA ARG A 61 -4.87 3.23 -20.90
C ARG A 61 -3.83 2.15 -20.66
N GLN A 62 -4.03 1.33 -19.64
CA GLN A 62 -3.15 0.20 -19.36
C GLN A 62 -3.93 -1.06 -19.00
N THR A 63 -3.40 -2.20 -19.40
CA THR A 63 -3.86 -3.50 -18.90
C THR A 63 -3.06 -3.85 -17.66
N LYS A 64 -3.76 -4.17 -16.56
CA LYS A 64 -3.13 -4.69 -15.34
C LYS A 64 -3.56 -6.14 -15.19
N TYR A 65 -2.62 -7.07 -15.13
CA TYR A 65 -2.90 -8.52 -15.04
C TYR A 65 -3.93 -8.90 -13.94
N GLY A 66 -3.94 -8.18 -12.81
CA GLY A 66 -4.81 -8.47 -11.68
C GLY A 66 -6.27 -8.00 -11.81
N ILE A 67 -6.65 -7.40 -12.93
CA ILE A 67 -8.03 -6.96 -13.21
C ILE A 67 -8.40 -7.31 -14.65
N ASP A 68 -9.70 -7.49 -14.89
CA ASP A 68 -10.19 -7.72 -16.24
C ASP A 68 -10.27 -6.41 -17.04
N GLY A 69 -9.95 -6.50 -18.32
CA GLY A 69 -10.05 -5.39 -19.27
C GLY A 69 -9.00 -4.27 -19.14
N THR A 70 -9.29 -3.15 -19.79
CA THR A 70 -8.44 -1.95 -19.81
C THR A 70 -8.77 -1.03 -18.64
N SER A 71 -7.75 -0.66 -17.87
CA SER A 71 -7.84 0.36 -16.82
C SER A 71 -7.34 1.72 -17.29
N LEU A 72 -7.72 2.75 -16.53
CA LEU A 72 -7.16 4.09 -16.62
C LEU A 72 -6.28 4.35 -15.39
N ALA A 73 -5.14 5.00 -15.60
CA ALA A 73 -4.28 5.52 -14.55
C ALA A 73 -3.84 6.94 -14.87
#